data_AF-A0AB73TLM2-F1
#
_entry.id   AF-A0AB73TLM2-F1
#
_cell.length_a   1.000
_cell.length_b   1.000
_cell.length_c   1.000
_cell.angle_alpha   90.00
_cell.angle_beta   90.00
_cell.angle_gamma   90.00
#
_symmetry.space_group_name_H-M   'P 1'
#
loop_
_entity.id
_entity.type
_entity.pdbx_description
1 polymer ?
#
loop_
_entity_poly.entity_id
_entity_poly.type
_entity_poly.pdbx_seq_one_letter_code
_entity_poly.pdbx_strand_id
1 'polypeptide(L)'
;MVKIAGLSKGGKTVSQLYKQNYRDWRQFRKNIKDSYFILPTELEKYLPNNKAINLYLYYCFKAKNEGGDSWHSVNTIAESLGVTTKTINTWNKTLVDLGMIARIDDNHLSKSTILLPLSSYYKLALDSSLKDVTESTVHEIDGNLVAVYHLFEWRKNEADENYNVPYNTLCCVFKRKTQKDTIYKFILVQDEKISNFELSTPSSKIYDDAYRFECQDLEALLSANNLNNIEHENFVVNTRFNLVSEKDSDLLDLLIELTKNLDKKENITVL
;
A
#
# COMPACT_ATOMS: atom_id res chain seq x y z
N MET A 1 -31.24 0.17 48.81
CA MET A 1 -29.98 0.82 48.40
C MET A 1 -28.96 -0.30 48.18
N VAL A 2 -28.76 -0.74 46.93
CA VAL A 2 -27.92 -1.90 46.61
C VAL A 2 -26.51 -1.43 46.32
N LYS A 3 -25.57 -1.83 47.17
CA LYS A 3 -24.14 -1.56 47.06
C LYS A 3 -23.55 -2.57 46.07
N ILE A 4 -23.16 -2.13 44.87
CA ILE A 4 -22.41 -2.99 43.95
C ILE A 4 -20.94 -2.90 44.35
N ALA A 5 -20.45 -3.94 45.02
CA ALA A 5 -19.04 -4.14 45.31
C ALA A 5 -18.35 -4.75 44.08
N GLY A 6 -17.22 -4.18 43.66
CA GLY A 6 -16.42 -4.78 42.59
C GLY A 6 -15.45 -3.86 41.83
N LEU A 7 -14.84 -2.85 42.47
CA LEU A 7 -13.59 -2.28 41.92
C LEU A 7 -12.44 -3.18 42.39
N SER A 8 -12.21 -4.28 41.68
CA SER A 8 -10.97 -5.04 41.81
C SER A 8 -9.82 -4.21 41.24
N LYS A 9 -8.70 -4.17 41.98
CA LYS A 9 -7.39 -3.80 41.45
C LYS A 9 -7.10 -4.77 40.28
N GLY A 10 -7.27 -4.29 39.04
CA GLY A 10 -7.16 -5.09 37.81
C GLY A 10 -8.39 -5.08 36.88
N GLY A 11 -9.47 -4.36 37.21
CA GLY A 11 -10.64 -4.23 36.35
C GLY A 11 -10.42 -3.29 35.15
N LYS A 12 -11.03 -3.62 33.99
CA LYS A 12 -11.07 -2.71 32.83
C LYS A 12 -11.77 -1.40 33.22
N THR A 13 -11.15 -0.27 32.92
CA THR A 13 -11.74 1.07 33.03
C THR A 13 -12.98 1.20 32.15
N VAL A 14 -13.87 2.17 32.46
CA VAL A 14 -15.04 2.48 31.63
C VAL A 14 -14.66 2.73 30.16
N SER A 15 -13.56 3.46 29.91
CA SER A 15 -13.02 3.65 28.55
C SER A 15 -12.64 2.33 27.87
N GLN A 16 -12.01 1.41 28.59
CA GLN A 16 -11.67 0.09 28.06
C GLN A 16 -12.90 -0.77 27.76
N LEU A 17 -13.99 -0.63 28.52
CA LEU A 17 -15.26 -1.29 28.25
C LEU A 17 -15.92 -0.77 26.97
N TYR A 18 -15.94 0.56 26.74
CA TYR A 18 -16.42 1.14 25.48
C TYR A 18 -15.59 0.68 24.27
N LYS A 19 -14.26 0.68 24.40
CA LYS A 19 -13.35 0.18 23.35
C LYS A 19 -13.57 -1.31 23.08
N GLN A 20 -13.81 -2.11 24.12
CA GLN A 20 -14.12 -3.54 23.97
C GLN A 20 -15.43 -3.74 23.22
N ASN A 21 -16.50 -3.05 23.61
CA ASN A 21 -17.81 -3.16 22.96
C ASN A 21 -17.73 -2.85 21.45
N TYR A 22 -17.00 -1.80 21.07
CA TYR A 22 -16.78 -1.48 19.65
C TYR A 22 -15.97 -2.55 18.91
N ARG A 23 -14.94 -3.12 19.55
CA ARG A 23 -14.16 -4.24 18.98
C ARG A 23 -15.03 -5.47 18.76
N ASP A 24 -15.86 -5.81 19.74
CA ASP A 24 -16.78 -6.96 19.66
C ASP A 24 -17.79 -6.76 18.51
N TRP A 25 -18.32 -5.53 18.35
CA TRP A 25 -19.17 -5.18 17.22
C TRP A 25 -18.43 -5.30 15.88
N ARG A 26 -17.22 -4.75 15.74
CA ARG A 26 -16.41 -4.86 14.51
C ARG A 26 -16.13 -6.33 14.15
N GLN A 27 -15.81 -7.16 15.15
CA GLN A 27 -15.59 -8.58 14.96
C GLN A 27 -16.87 -9.30 14.56
N PHE A 28 -18.00 -8.98 15.18
CA PHE A 28 -19.31 -9.49 14.79
C PHE A 28 -19.62 -9.15 13.32
N ARG A 29 -19.45 -7.88 12.90
CA ARG A 29 -19.62 -7.44 11.50
C ARG A 29 -18.73 -8.23 10.53
N LYS A 30 -17.46 -8.46 10.90
CA LYS A 30 -16.53 -9.30 10.14
C LYS A 30 -17.03 -10.74 10.00
N ASN A 31 -17.52 -11.33 11.09
CA ASN A 31 -17.98 -12.72 11.13
C ASN A 31 -19.25 -12.95 10.29
N ILE A 32 -20.20 -12.02 10.32
CA ILE A 32 -21.46 -12.14 9.57
C ILE A 32 -21.32 -11.76 8.08
N LYS A 33 -20.13 -11.34 7.65
CA LYS A 33 -19.84 -10.86 6.28
C LYS A 33 -20.79 -9.76 5.79
N ASP A 34 -21.44 -9.04 6.70
CA ASP A 34 -22.30 -7.91 6.35
C ASP A 34 -21.43 -6.71 5.94
N SER A 35 -21.98 -5.78 5.16
CA SER A 35 -21.20 -4.69 4.56
C SER A 35 -20.79 -3.68 5.63
N TYR A 36 -19.49 -3.50 5.87
CA TYR A 36 -18.97 -2.42 6.72
C TYR A 36 -17.60 -2.02 6.17
N PHE A 37 -17.40 -0.74 5.95
CA PHE A 37 -16.13 -0.27 5.40
C PHE A 37 -15.25 0.27 6.52
N ILE A 38 -13.96 -0.07 6.46
CA ILE A 38 -12.94 0.60 7.25
C ILE A 38 -12.72 1.94 6.56
N LEU A 39 -13.03 3.05 7.24
CA LEU A 39 -12.80 4.38 6.70
C LEU A 39 -11.30 4.69 6.78
N PRO A 40 -10.58 4.83 5.64
CA PRO A 40 -9.18 5.23 5.66
C PRO A 40 -9.07 6.67 6.17
N THR A 41 -8.08 6.94 7.02
CA THR A 41 -7.84 8.28 7.58
C THR A 41 -7.52 9.30 6.48
N GLU A 42 -6.94 8.84 5.38
CA GLU A 42 -6.63 9.63 4.19
C GLU A 42 -7.88 10.18 3.51
N LEU A 43 -9.09 9.71 3.85
CA LEU A 43 -10.31 10.35 3.39
C LEU A 43 -10.43 11.79 3.90
N GLU A 44 -9.85 12.10 5.06
CA GLU A 44 -9.91 13.42 5.70
C GLU A 44 -9.51 14.54 4.73
N LYS A 45 -8.44 14.33 3.94
CA LYS A 45 -7.98 15.33 2.96
C LYS A 45 -9.07 15.69 1.95
N TYR A 46 -9.99 14.76 1.63
CA TYR A 46 -11.06 14.95 0.65
C TYR A 46 -12.37 15.51 1.24
N LEU A 47 -12.48 15.65 2.57
CA LEU A 47 -13.68 16.17 3.24
C LEU A 47 -14.03 17.64 2.94
N PRO A 48 -13.08 18.59 2.77
CA PRO A 48 -13.43 19.99 2.58
C PRO A 48 -14.31 20.22 1.33
N ASN A 49 -15.56 20.64 1.54
CA ASN A 49 -16.55 21.11 0.54
C ASN A 49 -16.82 20.20 -0.68
N ASN A 50 -16.44 18.92 -0.65
CA ASN A 50 -16.67 18.03 -1.79
C ASN A 50 -17.94 17.19 -1.62
N LYS A 51 -19.06 17.63 -2.22
CA LYS A 51 -20.32 16.85 -2.20
C LYS A 51 -20.19 15.47 -2.86
N ALA A 52 -19.19 15.25 -3.71
CA ALA A 52 -18.91 13.93 -4.30
C ALA A 52 -18.46 12.90 -3.25
N ILE A 53 -18.05 13.33 -2.05
CA ILE A 53 -17.74 12.43 -0.95
C ILE A 53 -18.94 11.58 -0.53
N ASN A 54 -20.16 12.13 -0.66
CA ASN A 54 -21.38 11.39 -0.38
C ASN A 54 -21.51 10.18 -1.30
N LEU A 55 -21.12 10.33 -2.57
CA LEU A 55 -21.09 9.24 -3.53
C LEU A 55 -19.95 8.25 -3.25
N TYR A 56 -18.78 8.73 -2.84
CA TYR A 56 -17.69 7.84 -2.43
C TYR A 56 -18.10 6.96 -1.24
N LEU A 57 -18.69 7.56 -0.19
CA LEU A 57 -19.22 6.82 0.97
C LEU A 57 -20.33 5.84 0.55
N TYR A 58 -21.20 6.24 -0.38
CA TYR A 58 -22.17 5.33 -0.97
C TYR A 58 -21.50 4.10 -1.58
N TYR A 59 -20.45 4.29 -2.39
CA TYR A 59 -19.69 3.17 -2.94
C TYR A 59 -19.04 2.33 -1.85
N CYS A 60 -18.48 2.92 -0.79
CA CYS A 60 -17.96 2.16 0.34
C CYS A 60 -19.03 1.30 1.05
N PHE A 61 -20.28 1.77 1.11
CA PHE A 61 -21.38 0.99 1.69
C PHE A 61 -21.87 -0.14 0.77
N LYS A 62 -21.73 0.02 -0.55
CA LYS A 62 -22.26 -0.91 -1.56
C LYS A 62 -21.21 -1.84 -2.15
N ALA A 63 -19.94 -1.47 -2.07
CA ALA A 63 -18.82 -2.33 -2.34
C ALA A 63 -18.81 -3.42 -1.28
N LYS A 64 -18.97 -4.67 -1.71
CA LYS A 64 -18.79 -5.81 -0.80
C LYS A 64 -17.35 -5.79 -0.29
N ASN A 65 -17.13 -6.22 0.96
CA ASN A 65 -15.85 -6.10 1.67
C ASN A 65 -14.65 -6.84 1.02
N GLU A 66 -14.81 -7.48 -0.14
CA GLU A 66 -13.77 -8.28 -0.82
C GLU A 66 -13.15 -7.56 -2.04
N GLY A 67 -13.97 -7.01 -2.95
CA GLY A 67 -13.50 -6.50 -4.25
C GLY A 67 -13.49 -4.98 -4.41
N GLY A 68 -14.14 -4.23 -3.51
CA GLY A 68 -14.23 -2.78 -3.65
C GLY A 68 -15.12 -2.31 -4.80
N ASP A 69 -15.92 -3.20 -5.40
CA ASP A 69 -16.71 -2.94 -6.60
C ASP A 69 -18.21 -2.76 -6.35
N SER A 70 -18.85 -1.86 -7.10
CA SER A 70 -20.30 -1.64 -7.10
C SER A 70 -20.83 -1.46 -8.51
N TRP A 71 -21.90 -2.19 -8.84
CA TRP A 71 -22.55 -2.19 -10.16
C TRP A 71 -23.90 -1.44 -10.19
N HIS A 72 -24.18 -0.61 -9.19
CA HIS A 72 -25.45 0.12 -9.14
C HIS A 72 -25.55 1.16 -10.25
N SER A 73 -26.71 1.21 -10.92
CA SER A 73 -26.96 2.18 -11.98
C SER A 73 -26.97 3.62 -11.44
N VAL A 74 -26.67 4.58 -12.31
CA VAL A 74 -26.72 6.02 -11.96
C VAL A 74 -28.11 6.43 -11.44
N ASN A 75 -29.18 5.83 -11.96
CA ASN A 75 -30.55 6.10 -11.50
C ASN A 75 -30.76 5.60 -10.07
N THR A 76 -30.36 4.36 -9.78
CA THR A 76 -30.45 3.76 -8.44
C THR A 76 -29.67 4.58 -7.40
N ILE A 77 -28.49 5.06 -7.78
CA ILE A 77 -27.66 5.90 -6.91
C ILE A 77 -28.34 7.26 -6.67
N ALA A 78 -28.86 7.89 -7.75
CA ALA A 78 -29.53 9.18 -7.69
C ALA A 78 -30.76 9.14 -6.76
N GLU A 79 -31.59 8.10 -6.89
CA GLU A 79 -32.73 7.82 -6.00
C GLU A 79 -32.27 7.65 -4.56
N SER A 80 -31.25 6.82 -4.31
CA SER A 80 -30.78 6.55 -2.95
C SER A 80 -30.16 7.76 -2.26
N LEU A 81 -29.55 8.67 -3.01
CA LEU A 81 -28.90 9.88 -2.47
C LEU A 81 -29.80 11.13 -2.54
N GLY A 82 -31.02 11.01 -3.09
CA GLY A 82 -31.96 12.12 -3.23
C GLY A 82 -31.46 13.24 -4.13
N VAL A 83 -30.72 12.91 -5.20
CA VAL A 83 -30.14 13.88 -6.14
C VAL A 83 -30.44 13.51 -7.58
N THR A 84 -30.09 14.37 -8.54
CA THR A 84 -30.29 14.09 -9.96
C THR A 84 -29.21 13.17 -10.53
N THR A 85 -29.54 12.44 -11.60
CA THR A 85 -28.57 11.64 -12.37
C THR A 85 -27.41 12.48 -12.91
N LYS A 86 -27.68 13.74 -13.30
CA LYS A 86 -26.66 14.73 -13.70
C LYS A 86 -25.67 15.01 -12.56
N THR A 87 -26.17 15.14 -11.33
CA THR A 87 -25.33 15.31 -10.13
C THR A 87 -24.43 14.09 -9.92
N ILE A 88 -24.99 12.87 -10.01
CA ILE A 88 -24.22 11.63 -9.87
C ILE A 88 -23.15 11.49 -10.96
N ASN A 89 -23.45 11.83 -12.21
CA ASN A 89 -22.46 11.82 -13.29
C ASN A 89 -21.33 12.84 -13.04
N THR A 90 -21.68 14.02 -12.54
CA THR A 90 -20.69 15.05 -12.17
C THR A 90 -19.80 14.55 -11.03
N TRP A 91 -20.38 14.00 -9.97
CA TRP A 91 -19.63 13.46 -8.84
C TRP A 91 -18.76 12.27 -9.23
N ASN A 92 -19.25 11.38 -10.09
CA ASN A 92 -18.44 10.29 -10.64
C ASN A 92 -17.22 10.81 -11.38
N LYS A 93 -17.39 11.82 -12.24
CA LYS A 93 -16.26 12.46 -12.91
C LYS A 93 -15.28 13.05 -11.91
N THR A 94 -15.77 13.78 -10.90
CA THR A 94 -14.92 14.32 -9.83
C THR A 94 -14.14 13.23 -9.09
N LEU A 95 -14.77 12.11 -8.73
CA LEU A 95 -14.08 11.02 -8.02
C LEU A 95 -13.06 10.29 -8.91
N VAL A 96 -13.33 10.16 -10.21
CA VAL A 96 -12.37 9.64 -11.19
C VAL A 96 -11.18 10.58 -11.35
N ASP A 97 -11.42 11.88 -11.53
CA ASP A 97 -10.37 12.89 -11.68
C ASP A 97 -9.48 12.98 -10.43
N LEU A 98 -10.06 12.77 -9.23
CA LEU A 98 -9.34 12.69 -7.96
C LEU A 98 -8.58 11.36 -7.75
N GLY A 99 -8.77 10.37 -8.63
CA GLY A 99 -8.16 9.05 -8.54
C GLY A 99 -8.69 8.19 -7.39
N MET A 100 -9.93 8.44 -6.95
CA MET A 100 -10.57 7.72 -5.85
C MET A 100 -11.35 6.49 -6.32
N ILE A 101 -11.83 6.50 -7.56
CA ILE A 101 -12.56 5.38 -8.18
C ILE A 101 -12.11 5.18 -9.64
N ALA A 102 -12.27 3.96 -10.13
CA ALA A 102 -12.29 3.66 -11.56
C ALA A 102 -13.71 3.25 -11.97
N ARG A 103 -14.11 3.54 -13.21
CA ARG A 103 -15.38 3.11 -13.79
C ARG A 103 -15.13 2.34 -15.07
N ILE A 104 -15.50 1.07 -15.08
CA ILE A 104 -15.25 0.16 -16.19
C ILE A 104 -16.56 -0.30 -16.81
N ASP A 105 -16.53 -0.47 -18.13
CA ASP A 105 -17.56 -1.22 -18.84
C ASP A 105 -17.18 -2.69 -18.71
N ASP A 106 -18.04 -3.48 -18.06
CA ASP A 106 -17.84 -4.91 -17.89
C ASP A 106 -19.13 -5.66 -18.31
N ASN A 107 -19.28 -6.91 -17.87
CA ASN A 107 -20.44 -7.75 -18.23
C ASN A 107 -21.76 -7.29 -17.59
N HIS A 108 -21.79 -6.18 -16.85
CA HIS A 108 -23.01 -5.63 -16.27
C HIS A 108 -23.67 -4.57 -17.17
N LEU A 109 -24.99 -4.46 -17.05
CA LEU A 109 -25.79 -3.44 -17.77
C LEU A 109 -25.43 -2.00 -17.37
N SER A 110 -24.76 -1.82 -16.23
CA SER A 110 -24.27 -0.55 -15.73
C SER A 110 -22.77 -0.66 -15.47
N LYS A 111 -22.03 0.44 -15.67
CA LYS A 111 -20.60 0.49 -15.37
C LYS A 111 -20.32 0.07 -13.94
N SER A 112 -19.42 -0.88 -13.76
CA SER A 112 -18.86 -1.20 -12.46
C SER A 112 -17.95 -0.09 -11.98
N THR A 113 -18.05 0.22 -10.70
CA THR A 113 -17.26 1.24 -10.03
C THR A 113 -16.36 0.56 -9.01
N ILE A 114 -15.04 0.74 -9.15
CA ILE A 114 -14.02 0.11 -8.31
C ILE A 114 -13.38 1.21 -7.44
N LEU A 115 -13.31 0.99 -6.13
CA LEU A 115 -12.57 1.86 -5.21
C LEU A 115 -11.06 1.70 -5.44
N LEU A 116 -10.34 2.82 -5.55
CA LEU A 116 -8.89 2.84 -5.73
C LEU A 116 -8.16 3.14 -4.42
N PRO A 117 -6.90 2.67 -4.25
CA PRO A 117 -6.07 3.05 -3.10
C PRO A 117 -5.95 4.58 -2.95
N LEU A 118 -6.01 5.07 -1.71
CA LEU A 118 -5.93 6.52 -1.39
C LEU A 118 -4.56 6.97 -0.87
N SER A 119 -3.68 6.02 -0.59
CA SER A 119 -2.31 6.18 -0.09
C SER A 119 -1.39 5.15 -0.69
N SER A 120 -0.09 5.42 -0.59
CA SER A 120 0.95 4.49 -1.00
C SER A 120 0.93 3.22 -0.14
N TYR A 121 1.37 2.12 -0.70
CA TYR A 121 1.42 0.83 -0.02
C TYR A 121 2.48 -0.07 -0.66
N TYR A 122 2.85 -1.13 0.05
CA TYR A 122 3.71 -2.16 -0.49
C TYR A 122 3.05 -3.53 -0.40
N LYS A 123 3.51 -4.45 -1.25
CA LYS A 123 3.09 -5.86 -1.29
C LYS A 123 4.33 -6.74 -1.44
N LEU A 124 4.36 -7.85 -0.70
CA LEU A 124 5.33 -8.92 -0.94
C LEU A 124 4.77 -9.89 -2.00
N ALA A 125 5.60 -10.25 -2.98
CA ALA A 125 5.32 -11.24 -4.00
C ALA A 125 6.48 -12.26 -4.00
N LEU A 126 6.47 -13.11 -2.96
CA LEU A 126 7.58 -14.02 -2.63
C LEU A 126 7.86 -15.05 -3.71
N ASP A 127 6.83 -15.48 -4.46
CA ASP A 127 6.93 -16.47 -5.53
C ASP A 127 6.81 -15.81 -6.92
N SER A 128 7.45 -14.66 -7.11
CA SER A 128 7.38 -13.90 -8.37
C SER A 128 8.73 -13.34 -8.74
N SER A 129 9.04 -13.35 -10.03
CA SER A 129 10.20 -12.69 -10.63
C SER A 129 9.88 -11.23 -11.01
N LEU A 130 10.91 -10.47 -11.38
CA LEU A 130 10.72 -9.15 -11.99
C LEU A 130 9.82 -9.24 -13.23
N LYS A 131 10.02 -10.29 -14.05
CA LYS A 131 9.25 -10.52 -15.26
C LYS A 131 7.77 -10.70 -14.94
N ASP A 132 7.44 -11.56 -13.99
CA ASP A 132 6.05 -11.83 -13.58
C ASP A 132 5.35 -10.55 -13.12
N VAL A 133 6.06 -9.69 -12.38
CA VAL A 133 5.53 -8.38 -11.97
C VAL A 133 5.24 -7.51 -13.19
N THR A 134 6.21 -7.35 -14.09
CA THR A 134 6.05 -6.47 -15.25
C THR A 134 4.96 -6.95 -16.22
N GLU A 135 4.77 -8.26 -16.38
CA GLU A 135 3.74 -8.85 -17.23
C GLU A 135 2.34 -8.84 -16.59
N SER A 136 2.25 -8.89 -15.26
CA SER A 136 0.96 -8.93 -14.55
C SER A 136 0.42 -7.54 -14.18
N THR A 137 1.24 -6.49 -14.21
CA THR A 137 0.82 -5.14 -13.85
C THR A 137 0.12 -4.41 -14.99
N VAL A 138 -0.91 -3.65 -14.65
CA VAL A 138 -1.71 -2.87 -15.60
C VAL A 138 -1.51 -1.39 -15.30
N HIS A 139 -0.93 -0.65 -16.25
CA HIS A 139 -0.58 0.77 -16.10
C HIS A 139 -1.73 1.64 -15.58
N GLU A 140 -2.95 1.43 -16.10
CA GLU A 140 -4.13 2.21 -15.73
C GLU A 140 -4.56 2.01 -14.27
N ILE A 141 -4.19 0.86 -13.69
CA ILE A 141 -4.59 0.45 -12.33
C ILE A 141 -3.43 0.72 -11.35
N ASP A 142 -2.27 0.16 -11.68
CA ASP A 142 -1.09 0.10 -10.83
C ASP A 142 -0.21 1.35 -10.94
N GLY A 143 -0.33 2.10 -12.04
CA GLY A 143 0.53 3.22 -12.38
C GLY A 143 1.70 2.81 -13.27
N ASN A 144 2.60 3.77 -13.55
CA ASN A 144 3.79 3.52 -14.35
C ASN A 144 4.90 2.94 -13.49
N LEU A 145 5.59 1.90 -13.96
CA LEU A 145 6.88 1.51 -13.37
C LEU A 145 7.86 2.66 -13.58
N VAL A 146 8.37 3.23 -12.50
CA VAL A 146 9.28 4.39 -12.55
C VAL A 146 10.66 4.09 -11.99
N ALA A 147 10.78 3.09 -11.12
CA ALA A 147 12.08 2.67 -10.60
C ALA A 147 12.08 1.19 -10.20
N VAL A 148 13.26 0.59 -10.17
CA VAL A 148 13.51 -0.72 -9.55
C VAL A 148 14.68 -0.61 -8.60
N TYR A 149 14.50 -1.02 -7.35
CA TYR A 149 15.59 -1.06 -6.37
C TYR A 149 16.04 -2.48 -6.12
N HIS A 150 17.34 -2.68 -5.93
CA HIS A 150 17.85 -3.83 -5.20
C HIS A 150 17.98 -3.44 -3.73
N LEU A 151 17.22 -4.08 -2.86
CA LEU A 151 17.30 -3.90 -1.42
C LEU A 151 18.01 -5.09 -0.79
N PHE A 152 19.10 -4.80 -0.08
CA PHE A 152 19.87 -5.76 0.71
C PHE A 152 19.64 -5.49 2.20
N GLU A 153 19.43 -6.55 2.99
CA GLU A 153 19.32 -6.50 4.44
C GLU A 153 20.15 -7.62 5.05
N TRP A 154 20.92 -7.33 6.10
CA TRP A 154 21.45 -8.36 6.98
C TRP A 154 20.36 -8.82 7.93
N ARG A 155 19.97 -10.09 7.86
CA ARG A 155 18.96 -10.71 8.71
C ARG A 155 19.59 -11.36 9.92
N LYS A 156 18.79 -11.43 10.98
CA LYS A 156 19.12 -12.17 12.19
C LYS A 156 19.24 -13.66 11.88
N ASN A 157 20.35 -14.26 12.24
CA ASN A 157 20.58 -15.68 12.22
C ASN A 157 19.93 -16.32 13.44
N GLU A 158 19.15 -17.37 13.21
CA GLU A 158 18.45 -18.07 14.29
C GLU A 158 19.41 -18.83 15.22
N ALA A 159 20.60 -19.19 14.74
CA ALA A 159 21.56 -20.01 15.50
C ALA A 159 22.41 -19.20 16.50
N ASP A 160 22.82 -17.98 16.14
CA ASP A 160 23.76 -17.17 16.93
C ASP A 160 23.24 -15.76 17.26
N GLU A 161 22.01 -15.45 16.86
CA GLU A 161 21.35 -14.16 17.04
C GLU A 161 22.04 -12.95 16.38
N ASN A 162 23.09 -13.16 15.58
CA ASN A 162 23.78 -12.10 14.88
C ASN A 162 23.08 -11.74 13.57
N TYR A 163 23.16 -10.47 13.18
CA TYR A 163 22.66 -10.01 11.88
C TYR A 163 23.71 -10.24 10.79
N ASN A 164 23.81 -11.49 10.32
CA ASN A 164 24.81 -11.96 9.35
C ASN A 164 24.24 -12.85 8.23
N VAL A 165 22.91 -12.98 8.12
CA VAL A 165 22.28 -13.73 7.03
C VAL A 165 21.91 -12.77 5.90
N PRO A 166 22.48 -12.87 4.69
CA PRO A 166 22.15 -11.96 3.61
C PRO A 166 20.71 -12.16 3.13
N TYR A 167 20.02 -11.07 2.86
CA TYR A 167 18.68 -11.08 2.28
C TYR A 167 18.58 -10.03 1.17
N ASN A 168 18.13 -10.48 0.01
CA ASN A 168 18.02 -9.69 -1.21
C ASN A 168 16.58 -9.67 -1.69
N THR A 169 16.07 -8.50 -2.04
CA THR A 169 14.78 -8.35 -2.70
C THR A 169 14.84 -7.22 -3.73
N LEU A 170 14.10 -7.36 -4.82
CA LEU A 170 13.83 -6.23 -5.71
C LEU A 170 12.60 -5.49 -5.23
N CYS A 171 12.62 -4.17 -5.29
CA CYS A 171 11.44 -3.34 -5.10
C CYS A 171 11.06 -2.67 -6.44
N CYS A 172 9.97 -3.12 -7.05
CA CYS A 172 9.41 -2.46 -8.23
C CYS A 172 8.52 -1.30 -7.77
N VAL A 173 8.84 -0.08 -8.22
CA VAL A 173 8.15 1.15 -7.82
C VAL A 173 7.20 1.59 -8.91
N PHE A 174 5.90 1.48 -8.64
CA PHE A 174 4.85 1.98 -9.52
C PHE A 174 4.32 3.31 -9.01
N LYS A 175 4.20 4.29 -9.91
CA LYS A 175 3.77 5.65 -9.61
C LYS A 175 2.46 5.95 -10.33
N ARG A 176 1.43 6.30 -9.54
CA ARG A 176 0.16 6.82 -10.04
C ARG A 176 -0.02 8.26 -9.60
N LYS A 177 -0.12 9.17 -10.57
CA LYS A 177 -0.40 10.60 -10.33
C LYS A 177 -1.90 10.85 -10.41
N THR A 178 -2.48 11.43 -9.37
CA THR A 178 -3.87 11.90 -9.36
C THR A 178 -3.87 13.43 -9.41
N GLN A 179 -5.06 14.05 -9.52
CA GLN A 179 -5.16 15.51 -9.43
C GLN A 179 -4.67 16.07 -8.08
N LYS A 180 -4.71 15.26 -7.02
CA LYS A 180 -4.43 15.69 -5.65
C LYS A 180 -3.11 15.19 -5.09
N ASP A 181 -2.71 13.98 -5.45
CA ASP A 181 -1.61 13.28 -4.82
C ASP A 181 -0.82 12.42 -5.80
N THR A 182 0.36 12.00 -5.36
CA THR A 182 1.10 10.90 -5.98
C THR A 182 1.02 9.70 -5.05
N ILE A 183 0.57 8.56 -5.59
CA ILE A 183 0.46 7.30 -4.87
C ILE A 183 1.49 6.34 -5.44
N TYR A 184 2.25 5.72 -4.55
CA TYR A 184 3.24 4.71 -4.90
C TYR A 184 2.74 3.32 -4.51
N LYS A 185 2.84 2.37 -5.45
CA LYS A 185 2.70 0.95 -5.18
C LYS A 185 4.08 0.32 -5.27
N PHE A 186 4.54 -0.26 -4.17
CA PHE A 186 5.79 -0.99 -4.11
C PHE A 186 5.51 -2.49 -4.18
N ILE A 187 6.21 -3.21 -5.05
CA ILE A 187 6.12 -4.67 -5.13
C ILE A 187 7.50 -5.24 -4.82
N LEU A 188 7.63 -5.90 -3.69
CA LEU A 188 8.86 -6.55 -3.27
C LEU A 188 8.85 -7.99 -3.77
N VAL A 189 9.87 -8.38 -4.53
CA VAL A 189 10.03 -9.71 -5.12
C VAL A 189 11.38 -10.32 -4.80
N GLN A 190 11.44 -11.65 -4.75
CA GLN A 190 12.68 -12.39 -4.62
C GLN A 190 13.07 -12.94 -5.98
N ASP A 191 13.88 -12.18 -6.73
CA ASP A 191 14.39 -12.63 -8.01
C ASP A 191 15.69 -13.41 -7.81
N GLU A 192 15.75 -14.63 -8.35
CA GLU A 192 16.90 -15.53 -8.21
C GLU A 192 18.21 -14.92 -8.75
N LYS A 193 18.14 -13.97 -9.68
CA LYS A 193 19.36 -13.37 -10.24
C LYS A 193 20.10 -12.46 -9.27
N ILE A 194 19.42 -11.90 -8.27
CA ILE A 194 20.05 -11.04 -7.25
C ILE A 194 20.13 -11.72 -5.88
N SER A 195 19.55 -12.91 -5.73
CA SER A 195 19.39 -13.57 -4.43
C SER A 195 20.73 -13.93 -3.76
N ASN A 196 21.77 -14.15 -4.56
CA ASN A 196 23.11 -14.56 -4.12
C ASN A 196 24.04 -13.38 -3.81
N PHE A 197 23.59 -12.13 -3.96
CA PHE A 197 24.43 -10.97 -3.65
C PHE A 197 24.74 -10.90 -2.15
N GLU A 198 26.00 -10.61 -1.81
CA GLU A 198 26.43 -10.41 -0.44
C GLU A 198 27.31 -9.17 -0.34
N LEU A 199 26.99 -8.28 0.59
CA LEU A 199 27.77 -7.09 0.86
C LEU A 199 28.95 -7.45 1.77
N SER A 200 30.14 -6.89 1.54
CA SER A 200 31.27 -7.09 2.45
C SER A 200 31.15 -6.28 3.76
N THR A 201 30.37 -5.20 3.73
CA THR A 201 30.13 -4.33 4.87
C THR A 201 29.17 -5.01 5.86
N PRO A 202 29.59 -5.29 7.10
CA PRO A 202 28.74 -5.94 8.10
C PRO A 202 27.63 -5.01 8.60
N SER A 203 26.55 -5.60 9.11
CA SER A 203 25.40 -4.89 9.69
C SER A 203 25.76 -3.85 10.74
N SER A 204 26.81 -4.08 11.53
CA SER A 204 27.28 -3.16 12.58
C SER A 204 27.82 -1.82 12.09
N LYS A 205 28.04 -1.68 10.77
CA LYS A 205 28.46 -0.44 10.12
C LYS A 205 27.32 0.30 9.40
N ILE A 206 26.11 -0.25 9.44
CA ILE A 206 24.91 0.34 8.86
C ILE A 206 24.18 1.09 9.97
N TYR A 207 24.42 2.39 10.11
CA TYR A 207 23.87 3.21 11.20
C TYR A 207 22.61 3.97 10.79
N ASP A 208 22.65 4.56 9.59
CA ASP A 208 21.51 5.25 9.00
C ASP A 208 20.52 4.25 8.42
N ASP A 209 19.39 4.76 7.97
CA ASP A 209 18.24 3.99 7.51
C ASP A 209 18.57 3.14 6.27
N ALA A 210 19.32 3.74 5.34
CA ALA A 210 19.81 3.08 4.15
C ALA A 210 21.06 3.75 3.61
N TYR A 211 21.87 2.97 2.90
CA TYR A 211 23.02 3.44 2.14
C TYR A 211 22.97 2.88 0.73
N ARG A 212 23.61 3.58 -0.22
CA ARG A 212 23.81 3.05 -1.57
C ARG A 212 25.02 2.14 -1.65
N PHE A 213 24.94 1.16 -2.55
CA PHE A 213 26.08 0.35 -2.96
C PHE A 213 26.08 0.11 -4.47
N GLU A 214 27.24 -0.27 -5.00
CA GLU A 214 27.41 -0.58 -6.42
C GLU A 214 27.20 -2.07 -6.67
N CYS A 215 26.35 -2.42 -7.64
CA CYS A 215 26.09 -3.78 -8.08
C CYS A 215 25.62 -3.81 -9.54
N GLN A 216 26.28 -4.62 -10.37
CA GLN A 216 25.96 -4.74 -11.80
C GLN A 216 24.83 -5.73 -12.08
N ASP A 217 24.47 -6.59 -11.12
CA ASP A 217 23.47 -7.63 -11.32
C ASP A 217 22.08 -7.06 -11.60
N LEU A 218 21.75 -5.92 -10.97
CA LEU A 218 20.49 -5.20 -11.21
C LEU A 218 20.42 -4.66 -12.65
N GLU A 219 21.48 -3.99 -13.10
CA GLU A 219 21.55 -3.43 -14.46
C GLU A 219 21.42 -4.56 -15.52
N ALA A 220 22.16 -5.66 -15.34
CA ALA A 220 22.07 -6.82 -16.21
C ALA A 220 20.66 -7.45 -16.23
N LEU A 221 20.00 -7.53 -15.07
CA LEU A 221 18.63 -8.02 -14.96
C LEU A 221 17.63 -7.10 -15.67
N LEU A 222 17.75 -5.78 -15.53
CA LEU A 222 16.89 -4.82 -16.20
C LEU A 222 17.05 -4.87 -17.72
N SER A 223 18.30 -4.98 -18.21
CA SER A 223 18.56 -5.15 -19.63
C SER A 223 17.94 -6.42 -20.19
N ALA A 224 18.02 -7.54 -19.47
CA ALA A 224 17.40 -8.80 -19.87
C ALA A 224 15.85 -8.74 -19.94
N ASN A 225 15.23 -7.77 -19.27
CA ASN A 225 13.78 -7.56 -19.26
C ASN A 225 13.32 -6.34 -20.09
N ASN A 226 14.21 -5.75 -20.91
CA ASN A 226 13.94 -4.56 -21.73
C ASN A 226 13.58 -3.30 -20.91
N LEU A 227 14.14 -3.17 -19.70
CA LEU A 227 13.88 -2.05 -18.77
C LEU A 227 15.06 -1.08 -18.67
N ASN A 228 15.87 -0.95 -19.72
CA ASN A 228 17.10 -0.12 -19.72
C ASN A 228 16.86 1.36 -19.37
N ASN A 229 15.65 1.87 -19.58
CA ASN A 229 15.30 3.27 -19.33
C ASN A 229 14.62 3.48 -17.97
N ILE A 230 14.52 2.43 -17.14
CA ILE A 230 13.96 2.52 -15.80
C ILE A 230 15.07 2.92 -14.83
N GLU A 231 14.78 3.92 -14.00
CA GLU A 231 15.67 4.34 -12.94
C GLU A 231 15.92 3.20 -11.95
N HIS A 232 17.15 3.04 -11.50
CA HIS A 232 17.50 1.95 -10.62
C HIS A 232 18.66 2.30 -9.71
N GLU A 233 18.63 1.76 -8.52
CA GLU A 233 19.62 1.99 -7.47
C GLU A 233 19.69 0.76 -6.56
N ASN A 234 20.85 0.51 -5.96
CA ASN A 234 21.00 -0.54 -4.96
C ASN A 234 21.16 0.07 -3.57
N PHE A 235 20.38 -0.42 -2.60
CA PHE A 235 20.37 0.06 -1.24
C PHE A 235 20.58 -1.08 -0.26
N VAL A 236 21.51 -0.90 0.68
CA VAL A 236 21.49 -1.67 1.92
C VAL A 236 20.62 -0.95 2.93
N VAL A 237 19.72 -1.70 3.55
CA VAL A 237 18.74 -1.22 4.50
C VAL A 237 19.14 -1.65 5.91
N ASN A 238 18.93 -0.75 6.87
CA ASN A 238 19.19 -1.01 8.29
C ASN A 238 18.34 -2.18 8.80
N THR A 239 18.90 -2.97 9.73
CA THR A 239 18.25 -4.16 10.30
C THR A 239 17.05 -3.86 11.22
N ARG A 240 16.78 -2.57 11.48
CA ARG A 240 15.55 -2.11 12.15
C ARG A 240 14.30 -2.29 11.28
N PHE A 241 14.46 -2.27 9.95
CA PHE A 241 13.38 -2.55 9.01
C PHE A 241 13.30 -4.05 8.73
N ASN A 242 12.17 -4.51 8.20
CA ASN A 242 11.95 -5.92 7.94
C ASN A 242 11.42 -6.17 6.53
N LEU A 243 12.30 -6.49 5.58
CA LEU A 243 11.96 -6.65 4.17
C LEU A 243 11.05 -7.85 3.86
N VAL A 244 10.86 -8.78 4.82
CA VAL A 244 9.93 -9.93 4.69
C VAL A 244 8.61 -9.72 5.42
N SER A 245 8.41 -8.60 6.10
CA SER A 245 7.17 -8.33 6.85
C SER A 245 6.18 -7.56 6.00
N GLU A 246 4.93 -8.02 5.93
CA GLU A 246 3.81 -7.28 5.33
C GLU A 246 3.24 -6.16 6.24
N LYS A 247 3.79 -5.98 7.45
CA LYS A 247 3.20 -5.13 8.50
C LYS A 247 4.14 -4.07 9.04
N ASP A 248 5.25 -3.82 8.36
CA ASP A 248 6.25 -2.84 8.76
C ASP A 248 5.88 -1.47 8.17
N SER A 249 5.29 -0.61 9.01
CA SER A 249 4.93 0.76 8.61
C SER A 249 6.17 1.59 8.27
N ASP A 250 7.27 1.37 8.97
CA ASP A 250 8.47 2.17 8.85
C ASP A 250 9.17 1.85 7.53
N LEU A 251 9.06 0.60 7.05
CA LEU A 251 9.49 0.21 5.71
C LEU A 251 8.76 1.00 4.61
N LEU A 252 7.44 1.21 4.72
CA LEU A 252 6.71 2.00 3.74
C LEU A 252 7.23 3.45 3.68
N ASP A 253 7.48 4.05 4.84
CA ASP A 253 8.01 5.41 4.93
C ASP A 253 9.42 5.50 4.31
N LEU A 254 10.28 4.52 4.59
CA LEU A 254 11.60 4.40 3.95
C LEU A 254 11.48 4.32 2.41
N LEU A 255 10.64 3.43 1.89
CA LEU A 255 10.49 3.25 0.44
C LEU A 255 10.01 4.54 -0.24
N ILE A 256 9.08 5.26 0.40
CA ILE A 256 8.62 6.57 -0.09
C ILE A 256 9.77 7.58 -0.08
N GLU A 257 10.59 7.60 0.96
CA GLU A 257 11.74 8.50 1.07
C GLU A 257 12.81 8.20 0.02
N LEU A 258 13.18 6.93 -0.16
CA LEU A 258 14.10 6.49 -1.22
C LEU A 258 13.61 6.95 -2.60
N THR A 259 12.31 6.76 -2.89
CA THR A 259 11.72 7.19 -4.16
C THR A 259 11.66 8.70 -4.35
N LYS A 260 11.43 9.48 -3.28
CA LYS A 260 11.46 10.95 -3.37
C LYS A 260 12.87 11.51 -3.57
N ASN A 261 13.90 10.77 -3.17
CA ASN A 261 15.31 11.16 -3.26
C ASN A 261 16.04 10.53 -4.45
N LEU A 262 15.33 9.83 -5.34
CA LEU A 262 15.89 9.19 -6.53
C LEU A 262 16.71 10.16 -7.38
N ASP A 263 16.16 11.34 -7.67
CA ASP A 263 16.80 12.39 -8.48
C ASP A 263 17.91 13.15 -7.71
N LYS A 264 18.01 12.93 -6.39
CA LYS A 264 18.92 13.65 -5.48
C LYS A 264 20.02 12.71 -5.04
N LYS A 265 20.93 12.40 -5.97
CA LYS A 265 22.02 11.46 -5.72
C LYS A 265 22.95 11.85 -4.56
N GLU A 266 22.90 13.07 -4.06
CA GLU A 266 23.74 13.53 -2.94
C GLU A 266 23.16 13.24 -1.54
N ASN A 267 21.87 12.86 -1.43
CA ASN A 267 21.18 12.77 -0.14
C ASN A 267 21.31 11.42 0.60
N ILE A 268 21.87 10.39 -0.04
CA ILE A 268 22.05 9.07 0.55
C ILE A 268 23.53 8.70 0.48
N THR A 269 24.11 8.38 1.62
CA THR A 269 25.52 8.02 1.76
C THR A 269 25.82 6.74 0.97
N VAL A 270 26.98 6.71 0.29
CA VAL A 270 27.49 5.55 -0.45
C VAL A 270 28.45 4.77 0.45
N LEU A 271 28.35 3.44 0.46
CA LEU A 271 29.25 2.54 1.18
C LEU A 271 30.48 2.12 0.38
#